data_AF-A0A1Y4RPX6-F1
#
_entry.id   AF-A0A1Y4RPX6-F1
#
_cell.length_a   1.000
_cell.length_b   1.000
_cell.length_c   1.000
_cell.angle_alpha   90.00
_cell.angle_beta   90.00
_cell.angle_gamma   90.00
#
_symmetry.space_group_name_H-M   'P 1'
#
loop_
_entity.id
_entity.type
_entity.pdbx_description
1 polymer ?
#
loop_
_entity_poly.entity_id
_entity_poly.type
_entity_poly.pdbx_seq_one_letter_code
_entity_poly.pdbx_strand_id
1 'polypeptide(L)'
;MERNNIFKLLEQNYKSFESNLFRIDELFQKRYMIEQNFGQKTTLKNFVQQHCFYSWKNRGRCIDVDDFLNTIGYPLDPYETINLYSYLDRIEGIYNLWYLAKNYRYLPEKPPKFYITYSILKTLLDDCLSDFNYKAYYNSEVEQLIVAEDKPEVTAVAEIVDPQTAFEIVRYNHRTLQGNFEAKKRILLTMGAELEPKRNVLKGINQSLERNIFFMLNNLNLRHNNCAEGDKNYKKAVASMTPMDLEHWYDVLYQMILLANLELENSKRLHDIDSLKNTLSRENL
;
A
#
# COMPACT_ATOMS: atom_id res chain seq x y z
N MET A 1 -32.84 -28.96 -10.84
CA MET A 1 -31.87 -28.15 -10.08
C MET A 1 -30.56 -28.92 -10.06
N GLU A 2 -29.50 -28.36 -10.66
CA GLU A 2 -28.15 -28.90 -10.45
C GLU A 2 -27.82 -28.85 -8.95
N ARG A 3 -27.35 -29.96 -8.39
CA ARG A 3 -26.83 -29.99 -7.03
C ARG A 3 -25.50 -29.24 -7.04
N ASN A 4 -25.39 -28.13 -6.30
CA ASN A 4 -24.09 -27.50 -6.07
C ASN A 4 -23.15 -28.53 -5.43
N ASN A 5 -21.99 -28.76 -6.04
CA ASN A 5 -20.97 -29.57 -5.40
C ASN A 5 -20.41 -28.83 -4.17
N ILE A 6 -19.70 -29.54 -3.31
CA ILE A 6 -19.15 -28.96 -2.08
C ILE A 6 -18.26 -27.73 -2.38
N PHE A 7 -17.51 -27.73 -3.48
CA PHE A 7 -16.64 -26.61 -3.86
C PHE A 7 -17.41 -25.35 -4.29
N LYS A 8 -18.52 -25.49 -5.02
CA LYS A 8 -19.41 -24.37 -5.37
C LYS A 8 -20.08 -23.77 -4.13
N LEU A 9 -20.46 -24.62 -3.16
CA LEU A 9 -21.01 -24.15 -1.88
C LEU A 9 -19.94 -23.38 -1.08
N LEU A 10 -18.70 -23.87 -1.07
CA LEU A 10 -17.58 -23.20 -0.44
C LEU A 10 -17.33 -21.83 -1.12
N GLU A 11 -17.21 -21.77 -2.45
CA GLU A 11 -17.02 -20.50 -3.17
C GLU A 11 -18.10 -19.46 -2.87
N GLN A 12 -19.38 -19.86 -2.80
CA GLN A 12 -20.49 -18.94 -2.50
C GLN A 12 -20.42 -18.39 -1.07
N ASN A 13 -19.96 -19.20 -0.12
CA ASN A 13 -19.94 -18.87 1.31
C ASN A 13 -18.61 -18.26 1.77
N TYR A 14 -17.53 -18.41 0.99
CA TYR A 14 -16.23 -17.78 1.23
C TYR A 14 -16.10 -16.39 0.62
N LYS A 15 -16.96 -16.00 -0.31
CA LYS A 15 -16.88 -14.69 -0.97
C LYS A 15 -17.71 -13.59 -0.32
N SER A 16 -18.53 -13.89 0.69
CA SER A 16 -19.25 -12.82 1.40
C SER A 16 -18.36 -12.13 2.42
N PHE A 17 -18.42 -10.80 2.44
CA PHE A 17 -17.65 -9.97 3.36
C PHE A 17 -17.93 -10.33 4.82
N GLU A 18 -19.19 -10.58 5.15
CA GLU A 18 -19.66 -10.91 6.48
C GLU A 18 -19.09 -12.24 6.97
N SER A 19 -19.08 -13.27 6.11
CA SER A 19 -18.58 -14.59 6.48
C SER A 19 -17.06 -14.56 6.72
N ASN A 20 -16.32 -13.80 5.91
CA ASN A 20 -14.89 -13.63 6.11
C ASN A 20 -14.56 -12.81 7.34
N LEU A 21 -15.25 -11.69 7.59
CA LEU A 21 -15.07 -10.91 8.81
C LEU A 21 -15.40 -11.73 10.06
N PHE A 22 -16.43 -12.58 10.01
CA PHE A 22 -16.75 -13.50 11.09
C PHE A 22 -15.61 -14.50 11.36
N ARG A 23 -15.02 -15.09 10.32
CA ARG A 23 -13.87 -16.00 10.47
C ARG A 23 -12.63 -15.27 11.02
N ILE A 24 -12.39 -14.05 10.55
CA ILE A 24 -11.33 -13.18 11.06
C ILE A 24 -11.57 -12.89 12.54
N ASP A 25 -12.80 -12.55 12.95
CA ASP A 25 -13.18 -12.29 14.35
C ASP A 25 -12.97 -13.49 15.26
N GLU A 26 -13.45 -14.66 14.84
CA GLU A 26 -13.25 -15.93 15.54
C GLU A 26 -11.76 -16.18 15.80
N LEU A 27 -10.92 -16.02 14.77
CA LEU A 27 -9.48 -16.19 14.88
C LEU A 27 -8.87 -15.12 15.80
N PHE A 28 -9.09 -13.85 15.50
CA PHE A 28 -8.44 -12.70 16.14
C PHE A 28 -8.81 -12.56 17.63
N GLN A 29 -10.08 -12.73 17.99
CA GLN A 29 -10.60 -12.46 19.33
C GLN A 29 -10.73 -13.71 20.20
N LYS A 30 -10.99 -14.89 19.64
CA LYS A 30 -11.43 -16.07 20.41
C LYS A 30 -10.44 -17.21 20.42
N ARG A 31 -9.58 -17.34 19.40
CA ARG A 31 -8.59 -18.43 19.32
C ARG A 31 -7.26 -18.01 19.93
N TYR A 32 -6.69 -18.89 20.75
CA TYR A 32 -5.31 -18.74 21.19
C TYR A 32 -4.37 -18.82 19.99
N MET A 33 -3.49 -17.83 19.89
CA MET A 33 -2.53 -17.69 18.78
C MET A 33 -1.10 -17.56 19.27
N ILE A 34 -0.93 -17.11 20.52
CA ILE A 34 0.36 -16.72 21.05
C ILE A 34 0.50 -17.32 22.44
N GLU A 35 1.65 -17.90 22.72
CA GLU A 35 2.05 -18.38 24.04
C GLU A 35 3.19 -17.49 24.56
N GLN A 36 2.96 -16.89 25.73
CA GLN A 36 3.92 -16.05 26.41
C GLN A 36 4.72 -16.84 27.45
N ASN A 37 5.54 -16.13 28.23
CA ASN A 37 6.29 -16.70 29.34
C ASN A 37 5.38 -17.52 30.27
N PHE A 38 5.92 -18.62 30.78
CA PHE A 38 5.23 -19.57 31.68
C PHE A 38 4.03 -20.29 31.05
N GLY A 39 3.96 -20.37 29.71
CA GLY A 39 2.93 -21.13 29.00
C GLY A 39 1.58 -20.43 28.92
N GLN A 40 1.52 -19.14 29.24
CA GLN A 40 0.29 -18.37 29.20
C GLN A 40 -0.16 -18.17 27.74
N LYS A 41 -1.26 -18.81 27.37
CA LYS A 41 -1.86 -18.69 26.04
C LYS A 41 -2.73 -17.44 25.98
N THR A 42 -2.62 -16.70 24.88
CA THR A 42 -3.38 -15.48 24.64
C THR A 42 -3.84 -15.40 23.19
N THR A 43 -4.88 -14.61 22.96
CA THR A 43 -5.39 -14.27 21.63
C THR A 43 -4.55 -13.16 21.03
N LEU A 44 -4.64 -12.95 19.71
CA LEU A 44 -3.88 -11.86 19.08
C LEU A 44 -4.34 -10.50 19.62
N LYS A 45 -5.65 -10.28 19.76
CA LYS A 45 -6.21 -9.06 20.36
C LYS A 45 -5.60 -8.74 21.72
N ASN A 46 -5.64 -9.71 22.64
CA ASN A 46 -5.16 -9.51 24.00
C ASN A 46 -3.65 -9.30 24.05
N PHE A 47 -2.88 -10.01 23.22
CA PHE A 47 -1.44 -9.80 23.13
C PHE A 47 -1.10 -8.38 22.66
N VAL A 48 -1.74 -7.91 21.60
CA VAL A 48 -1.50 -6.56 21.07
C VAL A 48 -1.91 -5.49 22.08
N GLN A 49 -3.07 -5.66 22.73
CA GLN A 49 -3.55 -4.78 23.80
C GLN A 49 -2.53 -4.64 24.94
N GLN A 50 -1.97 -5.76 25.39
CA GLN A 50 -1.08 -5.78 26.55
C GLN A 50 0.34 -5.29 26.25
N HIS A 51 0.84 -5.51 25.02
CA HIS A 51 2.27 -5.41 24.74
C HIS A 51 2.66 -4.47 23.62
N CYS A 52 1.76 -4.20 22.67
CA CYS A 52 2.13 -3.53 21.42
C CYS A 52 1.43 -2.19 21.22
N PHE A 53 0.15 -2.12 21.60
CA PHE A 53 -0.74 -1.05 21.15
C PHE A 53 -0.35 0.32 21.70
N TYR A 54 0.00 0.42 22.98
CA TYR A 54 0.35 1.68 23.63
C TYR A 54 1.53 2.41 22.96
N SER A 55 2.53 1.64 22.50
CA SER A 55 3.73 2.15 21.83
C SER A 55 3.58 2.31 20.32
N TRP A 56 2.46 1.90 19.74
CA TRP A 56 2.28 1.96 18.28
C TRP A 56 2.15 3.40 17.81
N LYS A 57 3.05 3.83 16.91
CA LYS A 57 3.10 5.19 16.36
C LYS A 57 1.79 5.62 15.67
N ASN A 58 1.09 4.68 15.05
CA ASN A 58 -0.12 4.95 14.26
C ASN A 58 -1.43 4.65 14.99
N ARG A 59 -1.42 4.49 16.32
CA ARG A 59 -2.66 4.32 17.10
C ARG A 59 -3.56 5.57 17.11
N GLY A 60 -3.06 6.69 16.62
CA GLY A 60 -3.75 7.98 16.65
C GLY A 60 -4.04 8.41 18.09
N ARG A 61 -5.31 8.71 18.37
CA ARG A 61 -5.78 9.07 19.72
C ARG A 61 -6.43 7.89 20.46
N CYS A 62 -6.48 6.71 19.84
CA CYS A 62 -7.13 5.55 20.42
C CYS A 62 -6.42 5.14 21.70
N ILE A 63 -7.19 4.92 22.77
CA ILE A 63 -6.64 4.63 24.10
C ILE A 63 -6.31 3.15 24.28
N ASP A 64 -7.01 2.27 23.55
CA ASP A 64 -6.80 0.83 23.55
C ASP A 64 -7.21 0.21 22.19
N VAL A 65 -7.01 -1.11 22.07
CA VAL A 65 -7.36 -1.87 20.87
C VAL A 65 -8.87 -1.83 20.62
N ASP A 66 -9.71 -1.83 21.65
CA ASP A 66 -11.17 -1.80 21.48
C ASP A 66 -11.63 -0.45 20.90
N ASP A 67 -11.11 0.68 21.38
CA ASP A 67 -11.34 2.02 20.85
C ASP A 67 -10.90 2.14 19.38
N PHE A 68 -9.76 1.56 19.03
CA PHE A 68 -9.29 1.49 17.64
C PHE A 68 -10.21 0.64 16.75
N LEU A 69 -10.60 -0.55 17.21
CA LEU A 69 -11.51 -1.43 16.47
C LEU A 69 -12.87 -0.75 16.27
N ASN A 70 -13.43 -0.12 17.30
CA ASN A 70 -14.67 0.65 17.19
C ASN A 70 -14.56 1.79 16.17
N THR A 71 -13.40 2.48 16.13
CA THR A 71 -13.14 3.58 15.18
C THR A 71 -13.19 3.12 13.73
N ILE A 72 -12.73 1.90 13.44
CA ILE A 72 -12.78 1.30 12.09
C ILE A 72 -14.06 0.47 11.86
N GLY A 73 -15.04 0.55 12.77
CA GLY A 73 -16.31 -0.16 12.69
C GLY A 73 -16.19 -1.68 12.88
N TYR A 74 -15.34 -2.15 13.78
CA TYR A 74 -15.11 -3.58 14.04
C TYR A 74 -15.52 -3.97 15.48
N PRO A 75 -16.24 -5.09 15.70
CA PRO A 75 -16.72 -6.05 14.70
C PRO A 75 -17.90 -5.51 13.88
N LEU A 76 -18.29 -6.24 12.83
CA LEU A 76 -19.44 -5.90 12.00
C LEU A 76 -20.74 -5.92 12.83
N ASP A 77 -21.55 -4.87 12.73
CA ASP A 77 -22.91 -4.87 13.29
C ASP A 77 -23.79 -5.87 12.50
N PRO A 78 -24.55 -6.76 13.16
CA PRO A 78 -25.42 -7.74 12.48
C PRO A 78 -26.41 -7.14 11.46
N TYR A 79 -26.74 -5.86 11.57
CA TYR A 79 -27.69 -5.16 10.69
C TYR A 79 -27.00 -4.23 9.68
N GLU A 80 -25.67 -4.17 9.68
CA GLU A 80 -24.91 -3.33 8.75
C GLU A 80 -24.75 -4.00 7.39
N THR A 81 -25.09 -3.28 6.32
CA THR A 81 -24.68 -3.63 4.96
C THR A 81 -23.27 -3.12 4.71
N ILE A 82 -22.32 -4.04 4.49
CA ILE A 82 -20.92 -3.72 4.28
C ILE A 82 -20.58 -3.55 2.78
N ASN A 83 -19.85 -2.49 2.45
CA ASN A 83 -19.27 -2.29 1.12
C ASN A 83 -17.77 -2.67 1.10
N LEU A 84 -17.19 -2.76 -0.10
CA LEU A 84 -15.78 -3.13 -0.28
C LEU A 84 -14.82 -2.25 0.51
N TYR A 85 -14.98 -0.93 0.53
CA TYR A 85 -14.06 -0.04 1.23
C TYR A 85 -14.10 -0.22 2.75
N SER A 86 -15.30 -0.33 3.31
CA SER A 86 -15.47 -0.64 4.74
C SER A 86 -14.92 -2.03 5.09
N TYR A 87 -15.01 -3.00 4.18
CA TYR A 87 -14.38 -4.32 4.33
C TYR A 87 -12.85 -4.23 4.34
N LEU A 88 -12.27 -3.48 3.40
CA LEU A 88 -10.81 -3.27 3.32
C LEU A 88 -10.27 -2.51 4.54
N ASP A 89 -10.98 -1.51 5.07
CA ASP A 89 -10.58 -0.77 6.28
C ASP A 89 -10.45 -1.70 7.50
N ARG A 90 -11.41 -2.61 7.65
CA ARG A 90 -11.41 -3.62 8.71
C ARG A 90 -10.25 -4.61 8.55
N ILE A 91 -10.03 -5.10 7.32
CA ILE A 91 -8.89 -5.98 7.02
C ILE A 91 -7.58 -5.27 7.33
N GLU A 92 -7.39 -4.05 6.83
CA GLU A 92 -6.19 -3.24 7.05
C GLU A 92 -5.91 -3.00 8.53
N GLY A 93 -6.95 -2.69 9.32
CA GLY A 93 -6.86 -2.54 10.76
C GLY A 93 -6.37 -3.81 11.45
N ILE A 94 -7.03 -4.95 11.21
CA ILE A 94 -6.62 -6.23 11.80
C ILE A 94 -5.22 -6.64 11.35
N TYR A 95 -4.86 -6.39 10.09
CA TYR A 95 -3.55 -6.71 9.55
C TYR A 95 -2.43 -5.86 10.17
N ASN A 96 -2.70 -4.59 10.47
CA ASN A 96 -1.79 -3.76 11.26
C ASN A 96 -1.55 -4.39 12.65
N LEU A 97 -2.61 -4.81 13.36
CA LEU A 97 -2.47 -5.46 14.68
C LEU A 97 -1.71 -6.80 14.58
N TRP A 98 -1.91 -7.56 13.51
CA TRP A 98 -1.14 -8.77 13.24
C TRP A 98 0.37 -8.46 13.09
N TYR A 99 0.72 -7.43 12.32
CA TYR A 99 2.13 -7.01 12.15
C TYR A 99 2.75 -6.45 13.43
N LEU A 100 1.97 -5.78 14.29
CA LEU A 100 2.45 -5.34 15.60
C LEU A 100 2.91 -6.51 16.45
N ALA A 101 2.13 -7.59 16.49
CA ALA A 101 2.53 -8.79 17.22
C ALA A 101 3.77 -9.45 16.59
N LYS A 102 3.87 -9.51 15.26
CA LYS A 102 5.04 -10.05 14.53
C LYS A 102 6.32 -9.31 14.90
N ASN A 103 6.24 -7.99 14.98
CA ASN A 103 7.39 -7.11 15.17
C ASN A 103 7.66 -6.80 16.65
N TYR A 104 6.96 -7.45 17.57
CA TYR A 104 7.19 -7.29 19.00
C TYR A 104 8.58 -7.81 19.39
N ARG A 105 9.47 -6.90 19.84
CA ARG A 105 10.89 -7.21 20.15
C ARG A 105 11.25 -7.22 21.65
N TYR A 106 10.29 -6.96 22.55
CA TYR A 106 10.60 -6.60 23.95
C TYR A 106 10.92 -7.77 24.90
N LEU A 107 10.90 -9.03 24.43
CA LEU A 107 11.30 -10.19 25.25
C LEU A 107 12.53 -10.90 24.64
N PRO A 108 13.75 -10.31 24.74
CA PRO A 108 14.95 -10.90 24.15
C PRO A 108 15.33 -12.25 24.78
N GLU A 109 14.97 -12.48 26.04
CA GLU A 109 15.32 -13.73 26.73
C GLU A 109 14.36 -14.90 26.43
N LYS A 110 13.10 -14.60 26.08
CA LYS A 110 12.06 -15.59 25.76
C LYS A 110 11.02 -14.98 24.80
N PRO A 111 11.23 -15.07 23.48
CA PRO A 111 10.26 -14.54 22.52
C PRO A 111 8.92 -15.30 22.61
N PRO A 112 7.80 -14.63 22.30
CA PRO A 112 6.50 -15.31 22.24
C PRO A 112 6.51 -16.41 21.19
N LYS A 113 5.85 -17.53 21.48
CA LYS A 113 5.65 -18.62 20.52
C LYS A 113 4.33 -18.42 19.79
N PHE A 114 4.38 -18.41 18.46
CA PHE A 114 3.20 -18.29 17.61
C PHE A 114 2.69 -19.67 17.18
N TYR A 115 1.38 -19.87 17.29
CA TYR A 115 0.70 -21.08 16.83
C TYR A 115 0.29 -20.97 15.36
N ILE A 116 -0.07 -22.12 14.76
CA ILE A 116 -0.52 -22.18 13.37
C ILE A 116 -1.72 -21.26 13.09
N THR A 117 -2.60 -21.04 14.07
CA THR A 117 -3.74 -20.12 13.99
C THR A 117 -3.32 -18.69 13.66
N TYR A 118 -2.15 -18.24 14.13
CA TYR A 118 -1.59 -16.94 13.78
C TYR A 118 -1.24 -16.83 12.29
N SER A 119 -0.69 -17.92 11.71
CA SER A 119 -0.38 -17.98 10.27
C SER A 119 -1.64 -18.11 9.43
N ILE A 120 -2.63 -18.88 9.89
CA ILE A 120 -3.94 -19.01 9.22
C ILE A 120 -4.65 -17.67 9.12
N LEU A 121 -4.60 -16.84 10.18
CA LEU A 121 -5.17 -15.49 10.13
C LEU A 121 -4.50 -14.65 9.03
N LYS A 122 -3.17 -14.72 8.91
CA LYS A 122 -2.45 -14.02 7.84
C LYS A 122 -2.90 -14.48 6.45
N THR A 123 -2.95 -15.79 6.22
CA THR A 123 -3.42 -16.37 4.95
C THR A 123 -4.85 -15.92 4.63
N LEU A 124 -5.74 -15.95 5.61
CA LEU A 124 -7.12 -15.47 5.43
C LEU A 124 -7.15 -13.98 5.07
N LEU A 125 -6.35 -13.13 5.71
CA LEU A 125 -6.24 -11.72 5.36
C LEU A 125 -5.71 -11.53 3.93
N ASP A 126 -4.68 -12.28 3.53
CA ASP A 126 -4.12 -12.23 2.17
C ASP A 126 -5.13 -12.70 1.11
N ASP A 127 -5.86 -13.78 1.36
CA ASP A 127 -6.88 -14.32 0.47
C ASP A 127 -8.03 -13.32 0.30
N CYS A 128 -8.48 -12.71 1.40
CA CYS A 128 -9.54 -11.69 1.39
C CYS A 128 -9.16 -10.45 0.56
N LEU A 129 -7.88 -10.11 0.47
CA LEU A 129 -7.40 -9.01 -0.36
C LEU A 129 -7.27 -9.44 -1.82
N SER A 130 -6.71 -10.63 -2.04
CA SER A 130 -6.43 -11.18 -3.37
C SER A 130 -7.71 -11.39 -4.20
N ASP A 131 -8.83 -11.75 -3.54
CA ASP A 131 -10.16 -11.89 -4.16
C ASP A 131 -10.64 -10.61 -4.88
N PHE A 132 -10.13 -9.44 -4.48
CA PHE A 132 -10.50 -8.13 -5.03
C PHE A 132 -9.35 -7.42 -5.74
N ASN A 133 -8.24 -8.14 -6.03
CA ASN A 133 -7.02 -7.56 -6.59
C ASN A 133 -6.40 -6.46 -5.69
N TYR A 134 -6.36 -6.71 -4.38
CA TYR A 134 -5.67 -5.88 -3.39
C TYR A 134 -4.52 -6.64 -2.75
N LYS A 135 -3.56 -5.90 -2.18
CA LYS A 135 -2.44 -6.43 -1.44
C LYS A 135 -2.05 -5.52 -0.28
N ALA A 136 -1.48 -6.11 0.76
CA ALA A 136 -0.97 -5.40 1.92
C ALA A 136 0.52 -5.05 1.79
N TYR A 137 0.86 -3.82 2.16
CA TYR A 137 2.22 -3.28 2.10
C TYR A 137 2.61 -2.69 3.45
N TYR A 138 3.65 -3.25 4.09
CA TYR A 138 4.13 -2.81 5.39
C TYR A 138 5.42 -2.01 5.26
N ASN A 139 5.48 -0.84 5.90
CA ASN A 139 6.70 -0.06 6.08
C ASN A 139 7.10 -0.06 7.56
N SER A 140 8.30 -0.56 7.85
CA SER A 140 8.84 -0.68 9.20
C SER A 140 9.30 0.64 9.82
N GLU A 141 9.66 1.65 9.02
CA GLU A 141 10.12 2.95 9.52
C GLU A 141 8.95 3.72 10.15
N VAL A 142 7.84 3.77 9.42
CA VAL A 142 6.59 4.41 9.89
C VAL A 142 5.73 3.47 10.74
N GLU A 143 6.05 2.17 10.82
CA GLU A 143 5.27 1.13 11.53
C GLU A 143 3.81 1.06 11.08
N GLN A 144 3.59 1.05 9.76
CA GLN A 144 2.26 1.08 9.16
C GLN A 144 2.14 0.07 8.03
N LEU A 145 1.01 -0.64 8.00
CA LEU A 145 0.53 -1.40 6.86
C LEU A 145 -0.59 -0.64 6.17
N ILE A 146 -0.55 -0.60 4.84
CA ILE A 146 -1.62 -0.09 4.00
C ILE A 146 -2.13 -1.18 3.06
N VAL A 147 -3.41 -1.13 2.72
CA VAL A 147 -4.02 -2.01 1.71
C VAL A 147 -4.28 -1.21 0.44
N ALA A 148 -3.65 -1.60 -0.66
CA ALA A 148 -3.77 -0.92 -1.95
C ALA A 148 -4.06 -1.93 -3.07
N GLU A 149 -4.62 -1.44 -4.18
CA GLU A 149 -4.83 -2.24 -5.38
C GLU A 149 -3.50 -2.84 -5.85
N ASP A 150 -3.52 -4.13 -6.22
CA ASP A 150 -2.36 -4.80 -6.78
C ASP A 150 -2.22 -4.46 -8.26
N LYS A 151 -1.44 -3.42 -8.53
CA LYS A 151 -1.11 -2.93 -9.87
C LYS A 151 0.30 -3.36 -10.23
N PRO A 152 0.51 -4.16 -11.30
CA PRO A 152 1.83 -4.66 -11.67
C PRO A 152 2.87 -3.55 -11.86
N GLU A 153 2.49 -2.41 -12.44
CA GLU A 153 3.37 -1.26 -12.64
C GLU A 153 3.79 -0.59 -11.33
N VAL A 154 2.92 -0.56 -10.33
CA VAL A 154 3.21 -0.01 -9.00
C VAL A 154 4.15 -0.94 -8.25
N THR A 155 3.85 -2.25 -8.27
CA THR A 155 4.68 -3.29 -7.65
C THR A 155 6.08 -3.30 -8.25
N ALA A 156 6.21 -3.27 -9.58
CA ALA A 156 7.49 -3.28 -10.26
C ALA A 156 8.35 -2.06 -9.92
N VAL A 157 7.75 -0.87 -9.78
CA VAL A 157 8.48 0.34 -9.37
C VAL A 157 8.84 0.29 -7.89
N ALA A 158 7.93 -0.18 -7.02
CA ALA A 158 8.19 -0.31 -5.59
C ALA A 158 9.37 -1.26 -5.27
N GLU A 159 9.65 -2.24 -6.14
CA GLU A 159 10.78 -3.17 -6.00
C GLU A 159 12.15 -2.57 -6.35
N ILE A 160 12.20 -1.43 -7.05
CA ILE A 160 13.44 -0.84 -7.57
C ILE A 160 13.83 0.50 -6.92
N VAL A 161 12.97 1.03 -6.04
CA VAL A 161 13.21 2.27 -5.27
C VAL A 161 13.48 1.94 -3.80
N ASP A 162 13.88 2.94 -3.00
CA ASP A 162 14.07 2.71 -1.57
C ASP A 162 12.73 2.49 -0.84
N PRO A 163 12.74 1.83 0.34
CA PRO A 163 11.51 1.46 1.05
C PRO A 163 10.57 2.61 1.37
N GLN A 164 11.10 3.82 1.60
CA GLN A 164 10.27 4.97 1.96
C GLN A 164 9.54 5.50 0.72
N THR A 165 10.23 5.60 -0.41
CA THR A 165 9.60 5.92 -1.69
C THR A 165 8.60 4.86 -2.11
N ALA A 166 8.95 3.58 -1.99
CA ALA A 166 8.07 2.47 -2.34
C ALA A 166 6.74 2.58 -1.59
N PHE A 167 6.79 2.91 -0.30
CA PHE A 167 5.59 3.11 0.50
C PHE A 167 4.74 4.28 0.01
N GLU A 168 5.31 5.45 -0.30
CA GLU A 168 4.53 6.58 -0.84
C GLU A 168 3.96 6.29 -2.24
N ILE A 169 4.69 5.56 -3.08
CA ILE A 169 4.24 5.12 -4.40
C ILE A 169 3.02 4.22 -4.29
N VAL A 170 3.06 3.21 -3.42
CA VAL A 170 1.91 2.34 -3.17
C VAL A 170 0.77 3.14 -2.55
N ARG A 171 1.10 3.97 -1.55
CA ARG A 171 0.14 4.80 -0.83
C ARG A 171 -0.62 5.73 -1.75
N TYR A 172 -0.04 6.21 -2.85
CA TYR A 172 -0.76 7.02 -3.84
C TYR A 172 -2.09 6.38 -4.29
N ASN A 173 -2.14 5.06 -4.44
CA ASN A 173 -3.34 4.31 -4.83
C ASN A 173 -4.24 3.91 -3.65
N HIS A 174 -3.92 4.32 -2.43
CA HIS A 174 -4.74 4.01 -1.27
C HIS A 174 -6.10 4.72 -1.38
N ARG A 175 -7.19 3.97 -1.16
CA ARG A 175 -8.58 4.47 -1.30
C ARG A 175 -8.85 5.79 -0.54
N THR A 176 -8.22 6.00 0.61
CA THR A 176 -8.39 7.23 1.41
C THR A 176 -7.74 8.48 0.79
N LEU A 177 -6.95 8.32 -0.28
CA LEU A 177 -6.33 9.43 -1.00
C LEU A 177 -7.13 9.87 -2.22
N GLN A 178 -8.21 9.17 -2.57
CA GLN A 178 -9.16 9.61 -3.58
C GLN A 178 -9.77 10.96 -3.17
N GLY A 179 -9.71 11.96 -4.04
CA GLY A 179 -10.15 13.33 -3.74
C GLY A 179 -9.20 14.14 -2.87
N ASN A 180 -8.13 13.54 -2.32
CA ASN A 180 -7.15 14.23 -1.47
C ASN A 180 -5.95 14.73 -2.30
N PHE A 181 -6.20 15.75 -3.12
CA PHE A 181 -5.21 16.27 -4.06
C PHE A 181 -3.95 16.83 -3.37
N GLU A 182 -4.05 17.41 -2.16
CA GLU A 182 -2.88 17.91 -1.42
C GLU A 182 -1.95 16.77 -0.99
N ALA A 183 -2.51 15.65 -0.56
CA ALA A 183 -1.70 14.49 -0.22
C ALA A 183 -1.11 13.80 -1.44
N LYS A 184 -1.87 13.68 -2.54
CA LYS A 184 -1.35 13.21 -3.85
C LYS A 184 -0.22 14.13 -4.37
N LYS A 185 -0.38 15.45 -4.26
CA LYS A 185 0.64 16.44 -4.61
C LYS A 185 1.95 16.21 -3.84
N ARG A 186 1.89 15.96 -2.53
CA ARG A 186 3.09 15.69 -1.72
C ARG A 186 3.85 14.45 -2.19
N ILE A 187 3.12 13.38 -2.53
CA ILE A 187 3.72 12.16 -3.07
C ILE A 187 4.40 12.45 -4.41
N LEU A 188 3.71 13.13 -5.33
CA LEU A 188 4.26 13.50 -6.64
C LEU A 188 5.49 14.39 -6.54
N LEU A 189 5.52 15.31 -5.57
CA LEU A 189 6.70 16.13 -5.30
C LEU A 189 7.89 15.30 -4.82
N THR A 190 7.65 14.30 -3.97
CA THR A 190 8.67 13.37 -3.48
C THR A 190 9.23 12.55 -4.63
N MET A 191 8.35 11.90 -5.41
CA MET A 191 8.73 11.12 -6.59
C MET A 191 9.47 11.98 -7.64
N GLY A 192 9.02 13.22 -7.85
CA GLY A 192 9.64 14.16 -8.77
C GLY A 192 11.01 14.67 -8.30
N ALA A 193 11.23 14.78 -6.98
CA ALA A 193 12.53 15.14 -6.41
C ALA A 193 13.57 14.03 -6.60
N GLU A 194 13.17 12.77 -6.43
CA GLU A 194 14.04 11.61 -6.68
C GLU A 194 14.38 11.38 -8.15
N LEU A 195 13.50 11.82 -9.05
CA LEU A 195 13.73 11.74 -10.49
C LEU A 195 14.69 12.83 -10.98
N GLU A 196 14.79 13.98 -10.29
CA GLU A 196 15.60 15.13 -10.72
C GLU A 196 17.09 14.78 -10.92
N PRO A 197 17.78 14.05 -10.03
CA PRO A 197 19.17 13.61 -10.26
C PRO A 197 19.34 12.74 -11.51
N LYS A 198 18.29 11.98 -11.89
CA LYS A 198 18.29 11.05 -13.02
C LYS A 198 17.78 11.70 -14.32
N ARG A 199 17.43 12.99 -14.29
CA ARG A 199 16.78 13.71 -15.38
C ARG A 199 17.55 13.65 -16.70
N ASN A 200 18.86 13.87 -16.68
CA ASN A 200 19.67 13.85 -17.91
C ASN A 200 19.76 12.44 -18.52
N VAL A 201 19.79 11.41 -17.68
CA VAL A 201 19.76 10.01 -18.12
C VAL A 201 18.40 9.70 -18.75
N LEU A 202 17.30 10.06 -18.07
CA LEU A 202 15.95 9.90 -18.59
C LEU A 202 15.77 10.65 -19.91
N LYS A 203 16.31 11.87 -20.04
CA LYS A 203 16.28 12.63 -21.29
C LYS A 203 16.98 11.89 -22.44
N GLY A 204 18.09 11.21 -22.15
CA GLY A 204 18.81 10.40 -23.14
C GLY A 204 18.05 9.14 -23.56
N ILE A 205 17.27 8.54 -22.64
CA ILE A 205 16.45 7.35 -22.92
C ILE A 205 15.15 7.74 -23.65
N ASN A 206 14.43 8.73 -23.11
CA ASN A 206 13.14 9.18 -23.61
C ASN A 206 12.93 10.67 -23.32
N GLN A 207 13.35 11.50 -24.28
CA GLN A 207 13.25 12.96 -24.20
C GLN A 207 11.80 13.45 -24.07
N SER A 208 10.84 12.76 -24.68
CA SER A 208 9.42 13.17 -24.61
C SER A 208 8.86 12.97 -23.21
N LEU A 209 9.14 11.80 -22.61
CA LEU A 209 8.71 11.47 -21.26
C LEU A 209 9.30 12.43 -20.23
N GLU A 210 10.62 12.65 -20.28
CA GLU A 210 11.30 13.63 -19.43
C GLU A 210 10.63 15.01 -19.54
N ARG A 211 10.55 15.56 -20.75
CA ARG A 211 10.03 16.90 -20.98
C ARG A 211 8.61 17.06 -20.43
N ASN A 212 7.75 16.07 -20.64
CA ASN A 212 6.36 16.12 -20.19
C ASN A 212 6.24 16.03 -18.66
N ILE A 213 7.00 15.15 -18.00
CA ILE A 213 7.00 15.04 -16.54
C ILE A 213 7.43 16.37 -15.89
N PHE A 214 8.56 16.94 -16.31
CA PHE A 214 9.05 18.18 -15.73
C PHE A 214 8.21 19.40 -16.15
N PHE A 215 7.54 19.34 -17.31
CA PHE A 215 6.52 20.31 -17.65
C PHE A 215 5.35 20.25 -16.66
N MET A 216 4.79 19.07 -16.39
CA MET A 216 3.66 18.92 -15.46
C MET A 216 4.02 19.35 -14.04
N LEU A 217 5.18 18.92 -13.52
CA LEU A 217 5.68 19.29 -12.19
C LEU A 217 5.78 20.80 -11.97
N ASN A 218 6.11 21.58 -13.00
CA ASN A 218 6.28 23.03 -12.89
C ASN A 218 4.99 23.82 -13.15
N ASN A 219 3.98 23.19 -13.76
CA ASN A 219 2.85 23.91 -14.34
C ASN A 219 1.48 23.47 -13.80
N LEU A 220 1.39 22.43 -12.98
CA LEU A 220 0.12 21.93 -12.41
C LEU A 220 -0.03 22.22 -10.91
N ASN A 221 0.46 23.36 -10.45
CA ASN A 221 0.40 23.78 -9.04
C ASN A 221 1.11 22.81 -8.07
N LEU A 222 2.14 22.11 -8.55
CA LEU A 222 2.94 21.16 -7.76
C LEU A 222 4.15 21.86 -7.14
N ARG A 223 5.16 22.22 -7.95
CA ARG A 223 6.40 22.90 -7.48
C ARG A 223 6.25 24.40 -7.26
N HIS A 224 5.35 25.01 -8.02
CA HIS A 224 5.13 26.45 -8.03
C HIS A 224 3.65 26.74 -7.81
N ASN A 225 3.35 27.92 -7.29
CA ASN A 225 1.98 28.39 -7.18
C ASN A 225 1.50 28.83 -8.57
N ASN A 226 0.73 27.96 -9.22
CA ASN A 226 0.17 28.25 -10.55
C ASN A 226 -1.27 28.79 -10.47
N CYS A 227 -1.86 28.84 -9.27
CA CYS A 227 -3.27 29.20 -9.08
C CYS A 227 -3.49 30.61 -8.53
N ALA A 228 -2.55 31.16 -7.74
CA ALA A 228 -2.71 32.50 -7.18
C ALA A 228 -2.46 33.60 -8.22
N GLU A 229 -3.48 34.43 -8.45
CA GLU A 229 -3.36 35.59 -9.32
C GLU A 229 -2.32 36.57 -8.75
N GLY A 230 -1.38 36.99 -9.60
CA GLY A 230 -0.23 37.81 -9.21
C GLY A 230 1.07 37.05 -8.95
N ASP A 231 1.07 35.70 -8.88
CA ASP A 231 2.32 34.92 -8.86
C ASP A 231 3.02 34.96 -10.24
N LYS A 232 4.35 34.99 -10.26
CA LYS A 232 5.13 34.95 -11.52
C LYS A 232 4.88 33.69 -12.36
N ASN A 233 4.44 32.61 -11.72
CA ASN A 233 4.13 31.33 -12.36
C ASN A 233 2.62 31.13 -12.53
N TYR A 234 1.79 32.16 -12.29
CA TYR A 234 0.35 32.06 -12.42
C TYR A 234 -0.07 31.59 -13.82
N LYS A 235 -1.00 30.64 -13.85
CA LYS A 235 -1.60 30.14 -15.09
C LYS A 235 -3.10 30.11 -14.95
N LYS A 236 -3.77 31.05 -15.62
CA LYS A 236 -5.25 31.15 -15.62
C LYS A 236 -5.93 29.81 -15.92
N ALA A 237 -5.42 29.04 -16.89
CA ALA A 237 -5.98 27.73 -17.25
C ALA A 237 -5.94 26.74 -16.07
N VAL A 238 -4.87 26.75 -15.27
CA VAL A 238 -4.68 25.85 -14.12
C VAL A 238 -5.46 26.36 -12.92
N ALA A 239 -5.47 27.68 -12.70
CA ALA A 239 -6.28 28.32 -11.67
C ALA A 239 -7.81 28.09 -11.86
N SER A 240 -8.23 27.87 -13.10
CA SER A 240 -9.64 27.61 -13.46
C SER A 240 -10.00 26.12 -13.46
N MET A 241 -9.05 25.21 -13.25
CA MET A 241 -9.32 23.77 -13.18
C MET A 241 -10.09 23.43 -11.90
N THR A 242 -11.04 22.51 -12.02
CA THR A 242 -11.69 21.94 -10.83
C THR A 242 -10.72 21.03 -10.07
N PRO A 243 -10.99 20.72 -8.80
CA PRO A 243 -10.20 19.71 -8.07
C PRO A 243 -10.14 18.36 -8.79
N MET A 244 -11.23 17.97 -9.46
CA MET A 244 -11.31 16.72 -10.24
C MET A 244 -10.40 16.76 -11.47
N ASP A 245 -10.35 17.91 -12.17
CA ASP A 245 -9.44 18.08 -13.31
C ASP A 245 -7.97 18.02 -12.87
N LEU A 246 -7.63 18.67 -11.75
CA LEU A 246 -6.27 18.61 -11.20
C LEU A 246 -5.89 17.20 -10.76
N GLU A 247 -6.79 16.49 -10.08
CA GLU A 247 -6.55 15.11 -9.66
C GLU A 247 -6.34 14.18 -10.86
N HIS A 248 -7.11 14.35 -11.95
CA HIS A 248 -6.89 13.61 -13.19
C HIS A 248 -5.46 13.81 -13.73
N TRP A 249 -4.98 15.05 -13.80
CA TRP A 249 -3.62 15.31 -14.27
C TRP A 249 -2.54 14.84 -13.31
N TYR A 250 -2.82 14.82 -12.01
CA TYR A 250 -1.93 14.23 -11.00
C TYR A 250 -1.80 12.72 -11.21
N ASP A 251 -2.90 12.03 -11.48
CA ASP A 251 -2.91 10.60 -11.76
C ASP A 251 -2.18 10.29 -13.08
N VAL A 252 -2.31 11.14 -14.10
CA VAL A 252 -1.51 11.04 -15.33
C VAL A 252 -0.02 11.22 -15.02
N LEU A 253 0.36 12.25 -14.26
CA LEU A 253 1.75 12.48 -13.88
C LEU A 253 2.32 11.31 -13.07
N TYR A 254 1.54 10.77 -12.13
CA TYR A 254 1.92 9.60 -11.34
C TYR A 254 2.30 8.42 -12.24
N GLN A 255 1.44 8.08 -13.21
CA GLN A 255 1.71 7.01 -14.19
C GLN A 255 2.96 7.29 -15.04
N MET A 256 3.16 8.54 -15.45
CA MET A 256 4.37 8.92 -16.20
C MET A 256 5.65 8.75 -15.38
N ILE A 257 5.62 9.07 -14.09
CA ILE A 257 6.79 8.88 -13.21
C ILE A 257 7.04 7.38 -12.94
N LEU A 258 6.00 6.55 -12.82
CA LEU A 258 6.17 5.10 -12.75
C LEU A 258 6.89 4.58 -14.00
N LEU A 259 6.41 4.96 -15.18
CA LEU A 259 7.05 4.59 -16.46
C LEU A 259 8.51 5.06 -16.53
N ALA A 260 8.80 6.28 -16.09
CA ALA A 260 10.16 6.80 -16.09
C ALA A 260 11.12 5.96 -15.24
N ASN A 261 10.67 5.49 -14.07
CA ASN A 261 11.48 4.60 -13.23
C ASN A 261 11.72 3.24 -13.91
N LEU A 262 10.70 2.68 -14.57
CA LEU A 262 10.83 1.43 -15.32
C LEU A 262 11.78 1.57 -16.52
N GLU A 263 11.73 2.67 -17.26
CA GLU A 263 12.65 2.95 -18.38
C GLU A 263 14.10 3.12 -17.88
N LEU A 264 14.28 3.82 -16.76
CA LEU A 264 15.59 3.98 -16.12
C LEU A 264 16.16 2.62 -15.69
N GLU A 265 15.35 1.74 -15.09
CA GLU A 265 15.81 0.39 -14.74
C GLU A 265 16.10 -0.47 -15.97
N ASN A 266 15.25 -0.39 -17.00
CA ASN A 266 15.43 -1.15 -18.23
C ASN A 266 16.71 -0.75 -18.99
N SER A 267 17.20 0.48 -18.82
CA SER A 267 18.47 0.92 -19.42
C SER A 267 19.66 0.03 -19.05
N LYS A 268 19.67 -0.54 -17.82
CA LYS A 268 20.69 -1.50 -17.38
C LYS A 268 20.62 -2.79 -18.20
N ARG A 269 19.41 -3.30 -18.43
CA ARG A 269 19.18 -4.52 -19.24
C ARG A 269 19.60 -4.31 -20.69
N LEU A 270 19.37 -3.12 -21.25
CA LEU A 270 19.81 -2.79 -22.60
C LEU A 270 21.35 -2.81 -22.70
N HIS A 271 22.05 -2.30 -21.69
CA HIS A 271 23.51 -2.37 -21.64
C HIS A 271 24.04 -3.82 -21.59
N ASP A 272 23.39 -4.70 -20.83
CA ASP A 272 23.76 -6.13 -20.78
C ASP A 272 23.52 -6.83 -22.12
N ILE A 273 22.42 -6.50 -22.80
CA ILE A 273 22.11 -7.01 -24.15
C ILE A 273 23.17 -6.54 -25.16
N ASP A 274 23.58 -5.28 -25.10
CA ASP A 274 24.61 -4.76 -26.00
C ASP A 274 25.97 -5.41 -25.74
N SER A 275 26.28 -5.71 -24.48
CA SER A 275 27.46 -6.51 -24.10
C SER A 275 27.39 -7.92 -24.68
N LEU A 276 26.24 -8.59 -24.60
CA LEU A 276 26.01 -9.90 -25.19
C LEU A 276 26.18 -9.89 -26.72
N LYS A 277 25.61 -8.90 -27.42
CA LYS A 277 25.77 -8.74 -28.88
C LYS A 277 27.24 -8.61 -29.28
N ASN A 278 28.03 -7.86 -28.51
CA ASN A 278 29.45 -7.67 -28.75
C ASN A 278 30.25 -8.96 -28.57
N THR A 279 29.96 -9.77 -27.54
CA THR A 279 30.60 -11.07 -27.32
C THR A 279 30.31 -12.03 -28.47
N LEU A 280 29.03 -12.18 -28.84
CA LEU A 280 28.61 -13.07 -29.93
C LEU A 280 29.19 -12.66 -31.29
N SER A 281 29.40 -11.35 -31.50
CA SER A 281 29.99 -10.84 -32.74
C SER A 281 31.51 -11.08 -32.81
N ARG A 282 32.20 -11.22 -31.65
CA ARG A 282 33.64 -11.53 -31.56
C ARG A 282 33.94 -13.02 -31.68
N GLU A 283 33.03 -13.90 -31.27
CA GLU A 283 33.20 -15.37 -31.40
C GLU A 283 32.95 -15.88 -32.83
N ASN A 284 32.40 -15.05 -33.71
CA ASN A 284 32.18 -15.36 -35.13
C ASN A 284 33.29 -14.84 -36.06
N LEU A 285 34.43 -14.41 -35.51
CA LEU A 285 35.65 -13.96 -36.23
C LEU A 285 36.82 -14.89 -35.87
#